data_AF-A0A101EM37-F1
#
_entry.id   AF-A0A101EM37-F1
#
_cell.length_a   1.000
_cell.length_b   1.000
_cell.length_c   1.000
_cell.angle_alpha   90.00
_cell.angle_beta   90.00
_cell.angle_gamma   90.00
#
_symmetry.space_group_name_H-M   'P 1'
#
loop_
_entity.id
_entity.type
_entity.pdbx_description
1 polymer ?
#
loop_
_entity_poly.entity_id
_entity_poly.type
_entity_poly.pdbx_seq_one_letter_code
_entity_poly.pdbx_strand_id
1 'polypeptide(L)'
;MITVGDKKYFNPFAVRKVRFGLQYLISRAHAVQNIFQGSAGAMYTPWVSSETGYNYVQSVVEAYDLSEQPDEAFALQLIEEGMQEAAQELAEMGYKLEKVDGKWYFEGEPVKIIGLGRSEDERKDIALYVVNEILPKVGIESEANIVDRRTASGMVYTSDPSSYQWNFYTEGWVSSTNVKFSISRIIQYYSSIWYAPGFVGWKWSPKNTERVTLEEVLKYLGDGDIQKGIDALGLDYYTTTDKIQPLLNWTADDFAVVIYAGENNDVKMDNEDKYWDFNRLGTAIGIYESYRVFLYENWEFYAVNKRVKINIVDPVAGLAASWSLRSAKPTTSTTETTSSTETTSTTETTSSTETTTEGGICGPAAILALAVIPLLLRKRK
;
A
#
# COMPACT_ATOMS: atom_id res chain seq x y z
N MET A 1 15.56 -1.57 18.59
CA MET A 1 16.62 -0.54 18.80
C MET A 1 17.45 -0.42 17.52
N ILE A 2 17.97 0.76 17.24
CA ILE A 2 18.84 1.04 16.08
C ILE A 2 20.08 1.82 16.56
N THR A 3 21.24 1.61 15.93
CA THR A 3 22.49 2.28 16.28
C THR A 3 22.96 3.12 15.10
N VAL A 4 23.15 4.42 15.30
CA VAL A 4 23.67 5.36 14.30
C VAL A 4 24.90 6.04 14.87
N GLY A 5 26.07 5.70 14.34
CA GLY A 5 27.35 6.06 14.97
C GLY A 5 27.42 5.49 16.39
N ASP A 6 27.65 6.36 17.37
CA ASP A 6 27.72 5.97 18.79
C ASP A 6 26.37 6.08 19.53
N LYS A 7 25.33 6.62 18.88
CA LYS A 7 24.01 6.82 19.52
C LYS A 7 23.06 5.69 19.18
N LYS A 8 22.30 5.25 20.19
CA LYS A 8 21.21 4.28 20.05
C LYS A 8 19.88 4.99 20.12
N TYR A 9 18.95 4.55 19.28
CA TYR A 9 17.57 5.05 19.26
C TYR A 9 16.60 3.90 19.42
N PHE A 10 15.46 4.21 20.04
CA PHE A 10 14.31 3.33 20.03
C PHE A 10 13.35 3.77 18.92
N ASN A 11 13.05 2.84 18.01
CA ASN A 11 12.03 3.03 16.99
C ASN A 11 10.72 2.38 17.48
N PRO A 12 9.71 3.15 17.91
CA PRO A 12 8.43 2.58 18.34
C PRO A 12 7.73 1.85 17.19
N PHE A 13 7.99 2.20 15.92
CA PHE A 13 7.44 1.46 14.78
C PHE A 13 8.11 0.12 14.52
N ALA A 14 9.14 -0.27 15.28
CA ALA A 14 9.59 -1.67 15.30
C ALA A 14 8.56 -2.58 16.01
N VAL A 15 7.79 -2.02 16.95
CA VAL A 15 6.77 -2.74 17.72
C VAL A 15 5.49 -2.87 16.88
N ARG A 16 5.08 -4.10 16.59
CA ARG A 16 3.88 -4.37 15.78
C ARG A 16 2.62 -3.77 16.38
N LYS A 17 2.40 -3.93 17.69
CA LYS A 17 1.25 -3.34 18.41
C LYS A 17 1.17 -1.82 18.22
N VAL A 18 2.31 -1.13 18.15
CA VAL A 18 2.31 0.32 17.88
C VAL A 18 1.79 0.60 16.47
N ARG A 19 2.34 -0.07 15.44
CA ARG A 19 1.89 0.11 14.05
C ARG A 19 0.43 -0.29 13.85
N PHE A 20 0.02 -1.39 14.48
CA PHE A 20 -1.34 -1.91 14.41
C PHE A 20 -2.33 -0.98 15.12
N GLY A 21 -1.98 -0.43 16.28
CA GLY A 21 -2.81 0.58 16.95
C GLY A 21 -2.99 1.87 16.13
N LEU A 22 -2.00 2.26 15.30
CA LEU A 22 -2.17 3.41 14.40
C LEU A 22 -3.28 3.21 13.35
N GLN A 23 -3.62 1.96 12.99
CA GLN A 23 -4.77 1.68 12.11
C GLN A 23 -6.09 2.16 12.71
N TYR A 24 -6.20 2.13 14.04
CA TYR A 24 -7.37 2.49 14.83
C TYR A 24 -7.28 3.91 15.41
N LEU A 25 -6.08 4.50 15.50
CA LEU A 25 -5.90 5.86 16.02
C LEU A 25 -6.06 6.95 14.95
N ILE A 26 -5.62 6.67 13.72
CA ILE A 26 -5.67 7.65 12.63
C ILE A 26 -7.09 7.71 12.07
N SER A 27 -7.73 8.88 12.15
CA SER A 27 -9.06 9.08 11.57
C SER A 27 -8.95 9.21 10.04
N ARG A 28 -9.48 8.21 9.32
CA ARG A 28 -9.64 8.28 7.86
C ARG A 28 -10.71 9.29 7.48
N ALA A 29 -11.74 9.44 8.30
CA ALA A 29 -12.75 10.48 8.13
C ALA A 29 -12.14 11.90 8.15
N HIS A 30 -11.19 12.17 9.07
CA HIS A 30 -10.46 13.44 9.07
C HIS A 30 -9.66 13.65 7.79
N ALA A 31 -8.95 12.62 7.30
CA ALA A 31 -8.25 12.70 6.02
C ALA A 31 -9.23 13.08 4.89
N VAL A 32 -10.34 12.36 4.77
CA VAL A 32 -11.35 12.60 3.73
C VAL A 32 -11.99 14.00 3.83
N GLN A 33 -12.46 14.38 5.02
CA GLN A 33 -13.30 15.57 5.20
C GLN A 33 -12.49 16.86 5.36
N ASN A 34 -11.38 16.82 6.10
CA ASN A 34 -10.63 18.02 6.46
C ASN A 34 -9.45 18.27 5.52
N ILE A 35 -8.78 17.22 5.06
CA ILE A 35 -7.61 17.36 4.18
C ILE A 35 -8.06 17.35 2.71
N PHE A 36 -8.81 16.33 2.29
CA PHE A 36 -9.26 16.18 0.90
C PHE A 36 -10.59 16.90 0.60
N GLN A 37 -11.26 17.48 1.60
CA GLN A 37 -12.52 18.23 1.43
C GLN A 37 -13.60 17.43 0.67
N GLY A 38 -13.66 16.12 0.91
CA GLY A 38 -14.60 15.20 0.26
C GLY A 38 -14.14 14.66 -1.10
N SER A 39 -12.93 14.99 -1.57
CA SER A 39 -12.34 14.48 -2.83
C SER A 39 -11.54 13.19 -2.63
N ALA A 40 -11.93 12.37 -1.66
CA ALA A 40 -11.30 11.10 -1.34
C ALA A 40 -12.31 10.16 -0.68
N GLY A 41 -12.03 8.86 -0.71
CA GLY A 41 -12.70 7.83 0.08
C GLY A 41 -11.78 7.28 1.16
N ALA A 42 -12.33 6.70 2.23
CA ALA A 42 -11.52 5.98 3.21
C ALA A 42 -11.00 4.67 2.61
N MET A 43 -9.73 4.36 2.85
CA MET A 43 -9.07 3.17 2.31
C MET A 43 -8.47 2.32 3.44
N TYR A 44 -8.69 1.01 3.39
CA TYR A 44 -8.30 0.06 4.45
C TYR A 44 -7.30 -0.99 3.99
N THR A 45 -7.29 -1.28 2.69
CA THR A 45 -6.49 -2.32 2.06
C THR A 45 -5.85 -1.76 0.79
N PRO A 46 -4.94 -2.50 0.12
CA PRO A 46 -4.39 -2.11 -1.18
C PRO A 46 -5.42 -2.10 -2.33
N TRP A 47 -6.63 -2.59 -2.09
CA TRP A 47 -7.75 -2.56 -3.02
C TRP A 47 -8.59 -1.30 -2.74
N VAL A 48 -8.75 -0.45 -3.76
CA VAL A 48 -9.63 0.73 -3.68
C VAL A 48 -11.09 0.29 -3.79
N SER A 49 -12.00 1.04 -3.17
CA SER A 49 -13.42 0.70 -3.05
C SER A 49 -14.14 0.55 -4.39
N SER A 50 -13.66 1.25 -5.42
CA SER A 50 -14.21 1.19 -6.78
C SER A 50 -13.68 0.02 -7.63
N GLU A 51 -12.66 -0.70 -7.17
CA GLU A 51 -12.15 -1.88 -7.85
C GLU A 51 -13.08 -3.08 -7.64
N THR A 52 -13.30 -3.86 -8.70
CA THR A 52 -14.13 -5.07 -8.61
C THR A 52 -13.58 -6.09 -7.59
N GLY A 53 -12.27 -6.08 -7.36
CA GLY A 53 -11.63 -6.97 -6.38
C GLY A 53 -11.89 -6.62 -4.92
N TYR A 54 -12.29 -5.38 -4.61
CA TYR A 54 -12.49 -4.94 -3.22
C TYR A 54 -13.57 -5.76 -2.50
N ASN A 55 -14.66 -6.11 -3.19
CA ASN A 55 -15.75 -6.91 -2.64
C ASN A 55 -15.30 -8.28 -2.09
N TYR A 56 -14.20 -8.83 -2.61
CA TYR A 56 -13.70 -10.13 -2.18
C TYR A 56 -12.84 -10.05 -0.91
N VAL A 57 -12.31 -8.88 -0.56
CA VAL A 57 -11.47 -8.68 0.63
C VAL A 57 -12.18 -7.90 1.75
N GLN A 58 -13.43 -7.51 1.54
CA GLN A 58 -14.21 -6.74 2.51
C GLN A 58 -14.38 -7.49 3.85
N SER A 59 -14.55 -8.82 3.81
CA SER A 59 -14.61 -9.65 5.02
C SER A 59 -13.39 -9.49 5.92
N VAL A 60 -12.22 -9.19 5.35
CA VAL A 60 -11.00 -8.93 6.14
C VAL A 60 -11.11 -7.60 6.88
N VAL A 61 -11.64 -6.55 6.25
CA VAL A 61 -11.85 -5.24 6.90
C VAL A 61 -12.82 -5.38 8.07
N GLU A 62 -13.89 -6.15 7.86
CA GLU A 62 -14.90 -6.46 8.87
C GLU A 62 -14.34 -7.32 10.01
N ALA A 63 -13.50 -8.33 9.72
CA ALA A 63 -12.87 -9.18 10.73
C ALA A 63 -11.95 -8.40 11.68
N TYR A 64 -11.35 -7.30 11.22
CA TYR A 64 -10.55 -6.39 12.04
C TYR A 64 -11.34 -5.22 12.64
N ASP A 65 -12.65 -5.11 12.36
CA ASP A 65 -13.49 -3.97 12.77
C ASP A 65 -12.88 -2.59 12.39
N LEU A 66 -12.26 -2.51 11.21
CA LEU A 66 -11.68 -1.26 10.74
C LEU A 66 -12.77 -0.29 10.26
N SER A 67 -12.68 0.96 10.69
CA SER A 67 -13.67 1.99 10.36
C SER A 67 -13.01 3.33 9.97
N GLU A 68 -13.82 4.24 9.42
CA GLU A 68 -13.35 5.60 9.10
C GLU A 68 -13.03 6.42 10.34
N GLN A 69 -13.76 6.12 11.43
CA GLN A 69 -13.60 6.75 12.72
C GLN A 69 -12.55 6.01 13.55
N PRO A 70 -11.78 6.73 14.36
CA PRO A 70 -10.82 6.08 15.23
C PRO A 70 -11.54 5.36 16.38
N ASP A 71 -11.03 4.19 16.76
CA ASP A 71 -11.27 3.61 18.09
C ASP A 71 -10.09 4.00 18.98
N GLU A 72 -10.14 5.22 19.53
CA GLU A 72 -9.03 5.74 20.33
C GLU A 72 -8.77 4.90 21.58
N ALA A 73 -9.80 4.35 22.21
CA ALA A 73 -9.62 3.58 23.44
C ALA A 73 -8.83 2.30 23.16
N PHE A 74 -9.23 1.54 22.13
CA PHE A 74 -8.53 0.34 21.71
C PHE A 74 -7.12 0.66 21.22
N ALA A 75 -6.97 1.70 20.40
CA ALA A 75 -5.67 2.10 19.87
C ALA A 75 -4.67 2.48 20.97
N LEU A 76 -5.09 3.32 21.92
CA LEU A 76 -4.24 3.75 23.03
C LEU A 76 -3.83 2.58 23.92
N GLN A 77 -4.76 1.66 24.21
CA GLN A 77 -4.46 0.43 24.95
C GLN A 77 -3.39 -0.40 24.23
N LEU A 78 -3.60 -0.69 22.95
CA LEU A 78 -2.71 -1.54 22.17
C LEU A 78 -1.30 -0.94 22.06
N ILE A 79 -1.21 0.37 21.82
CA ILE A 79 0.07 1.08 21.72
C ILE A 79 0.78 1.10 23.08
N GLU A 80 0.07 1.37 24.17
CA GLU A 80 0.65 1.35 25.52
C GLU A 80 1.18 -0.05 25.86
N GLU A 81 0.40 -1.11 25.65
CA GLU A 81 0.84 -2.50 25.86
C GLU A 81 2.12 -2.82 25.08
N GLY A 82 2.15 -2.47 23.79
CA GLY A 82 3.33 -2.70 22.96
C GLY A 82 4.57 -1.93 23.43
N MET A 83 4.40 -0.70 23.89
CA MET A 83 5.51 0.10 24.42
C MET A 83 6.00 -0.45 25.77
N GLN A 84 5.11 -0.95 26.62
CA GLN A 84 5.47 -1.59 27.89
C GLN A 84 6.18 -2.93 27.70
N GLU A 85 5.71 -3.76 26.76
CA GLU A 85 6.39 -5.01 26.36
C GLU A 85 7.80 -4.71 25.84
N ALA A 86 7.94 -3.73 24.94
CA ALA A 86 9.24 -3.31 24.44
C ALA A 86 10.16 -2.77 25.55
N ALA A 87 9.61 -2.10 26.56
CA ALA A 87 10.38 -1.62 27.70
C ALA A 87 10.94 -2.77 28.55
N GLN A 88 10.16 -3.84 28.73
CA GLN A 88 10.61 -5.05 29.43
C GLN A 88 11.74 -5.74 28.67
N GLU A 89 11.57 -5.97 27.36
CA GLU A 89 12.60 -6.57 26.50
C GLU A 89 13.91 -5.75 26.51
N LEU A 90 13.80 -4.42 26.42
CA LEU A 90 14.95 -3.53 26.48
C LEU A 90 15.66 -3.56 27.83
N ALA A 91 14.92 -3.69 28.93
CA ALA A 91 15.49 -3.80 30.27
C ALA A 91 16.33 -5.07 30.43
N GLU A 92 15.91 -6.20 29.85
CA GLU A 92 16.71 -7.45 29.81
C GLU A 92 18.04 -7.26 29.06
N MET A 93 18.06 -6.35 28.09
CA MET A 93 19.26 -5.96 27.33
C MET A 93 20.07 -4.83 28.00
N GLY A 94 19.65 -4.35 29.17
CA GLY A 94 20.32 -3.29 29.93
C GLY A 94 20.02 -1.86 29.46
N TYR A 95 18.95 -1.64 28.69
CA TYR A 95 18.47 -0.31 28.30
C TYR A 95 17.20 0.08 29.04
N LYS A 96 16.95 1.37 29.13
CA LYS A 96 15.78 1.95 29.78
C LYS A 96 14.87 2.61 28.75
N LEU A 97 13.65 2.11 28.64
CA LEU A 97 12.52 2.79 27.99
C LEU A 97 11.48 3.07 29.07
N GLU A 98 11.10 4.32 29.25
CA GLU A 98 10.17 4.72 30.31
C GLU A 98 9.23 5.83 29.86
N LYS A 99 8.06 5.90 30.50
CA LYS A 99 7.09 6.96 30.28
C LYS A 99 7.14 7.96 31.45
N VAL A 100 7.45 9.22 31.15
CA VAL A 100 7.55 10.33 32.11
C VAL A 100 6.61 11.44 31.65
N ASP A 101 5.69 11.86 32.52
CA ASP A 101 4.69 12.91 32.23
C ASP A 101 3.92 12.69 30.92
N GLY A 102 3.58 11.42 30.64
CA GLY A 102 2.85 11.04 29.44
C GLY A 102 3.69 10.92 28.17
N LYS A 103 5.01 11.18 28.23
CA LYS A 103 5.94 11.07 27.09
C LYS A 103 6.93 9.93 27.26
N TRP A 104 7.32 9.30 26.17
CA TRP A 104 8.27 8.20 26.17
C TRP A 104 9.72 8.69 26.01
N TYR A 105 10.61 8.11 26.82
CA TYR A 105 12.04 8.38 26.82
C TYR A 105 12.82 7.07 26.72
N PHE A 106 13.80 7.02 25.83
CA PHE A 106 14.75 5.94 25.70
C PHE A 106 16.14 6.44 26.11
N GLU A 107 16.76 5.80 27.11
CA GLU A 107 18.05 6.23 27.68
C GLU A 107 18.07 7.71 28.09
N GLY A 108 16.94 8.21 28.63
CA GLY A 108 16.77 9.60 29.07
C GLY A 108 16.49 10.62 27.96
N GLU A 109 16.50 10.20 26.70
CA GLU A 109 16.22 11.04 25.53
C GLU A 109 14.79 10.79 25.03
N PRO A 110 14.03 11.83 24.61
CA PRO A 110 12.69 11.64 24.06
C PRO A 110 12.69 10.65 22.88
N VAL A 111 11.73 9.73 22.88
CA VAL A 111 11.47 8.87 21.72
C VAL A 111 10.94 9.76 20.59
N LYS A 112 11.80 10.00 19.60
CA LYS A 112 11.53 10.89 18.47
C LYS A 112 11.27 10.12 17.17
N ILE A 113 10.21 10.51 16.47
CA ILE A 113 9.82 10.02 15.15
C ILE A 113 9.91 11.14 14.11
N ILE A 114 10.56 10.87 12.98
CA ILE A 114 10.67 11.79 11.85
C ILE A 114 9.81 11.26 10.70
N GLY A 115 8.73 11.96 10.40
CA GLY A 115 7.88 11.72 9.23
C GLY A 115 8.41 12.39 7.97
N LEU A 116 8.10 11.82 6.81
CA LEU A 116 8.29 12.47 5.51
C LEU A 116 6.93 12.78 4.89
N GLY A 117 6.76 14.01 4.42
CA GLY A 117 5.62 14.48 3.64
C GLY A 117 6.07 15.08 2.31
N ARG A 118 5.25 14.96 1.26
CA ARG A 118 5.55 15.54 -0.05
C ARG A 118 4.93 16.92 -0.20
N SER A 119 5.71 17.89 -0.64
CA SER A 119 5.25 19.29 -0.76
C SER A 119 4.23 19.53 -1.87
N GLU A 120 4.09 18.62 -2.84
CA GLU A 120 3.27 18.83 -4.03
C GLU A 120 1.77 18.56 -3.84
N ASP A 121 1.38 17.84 -2.79
CA ASP A 121 0.01 17.35 -2.63
C ASP A 121 -0.31 17.05 -1.15
N GLU A 122 -1.51 16.53 -0.90
CA GLU A 122 -2.13 16.33 0.41
C GLU A 122 -1.32 15.40 1.34
N ARG A 123 -0.31 14.68 0.81
CA ARG A 123 0.67 13.95 1.62
C ARG A 123 1.36 14.84 2.66
N LYS A 124 1.63 16.11 2.34
CA LYS A 124 2.14 17.06 3.32
C LYS A 124 1.20 17.18 4.52
N ASP A 125 -0.08 17.41 4.27
CA ASP A 125 -1.06 17.68 5.32
C ASP A 125 -1.37 16.41 6.12
N ILE A 126 -1.33 15.24 5.48
CA ILE A 126 -1.40 13.93 6.17
C ILE A 126 -0.19 13.73 7.08
N ALA A 127 1.03 14.04 6.62
CA ALA A 127 2.23 13.93 7.45
C ALA A 127 2.14 14.86 8.67
N LEU A 128 1.67 16.11 8.45
CA LEU A 128 1.45 17.09 9.52
C LEU A 128 0.37 16.65 10.50
N TYR A 129 -0.74 16.09 10.02
CA TYR A 129 -1.79 15.52 10.87
C TYR A 129 -1.24 14.41 11.77
N VAL A 130 -0.47 13.47 11.20
CA VAL A 130 0.11 12.36 11.98
C VAL A 130 1.07 12.87 13.06
N VAL A 131 1.99 13.78 12.74
CA VAL A 131 3.01 14.24 13.72
C VAL A 131 2.46 15.23 14.75
N ASN A 132 1.47 16.06 14.39
CA ASN A 132 0.97 17.09 15.28
C ASN A 132 -0.23 16.63 16.12
N GLU A 133 -1.02 15.67 15.64
CA GLU A 133 -2.29 15.28 16.29
C GLU A 133 -2.34 13.81 16.70
N ILE A 134 -1.64 12.91 16.02
CA ILE A 134 -1.73 11.46 16.29
C ILE A 134 -0.61 11.00 17.25
N LEU A 135 0.65 11.19 16.87
CA LEU A 135 1.79 10.71 17.67
C LEU A 135 1.88 11.36 19.07
N PRO A 136 1.51 12.64 19.27
CA PRO A 136 1.46 13.23 20.60
C PRO A 136 0.45 12.56 21.54
N LYS A 137 -0.67 12.02 21.04
CA LYS A 137 -1.67 11.31 21.86
C LYS A 137 -1.10 10.08 22.56
N VAL A 138 -0.05 9.48 21.99
CA VAL A 138 0.63 8.29 22.52
C VAL A 138 1.97 8.61 23.18
N GLY A 139 2.26 9.89 23.40
CA GLY A 139 3.47 10.32 24.11
C GLY A 139 4.75 10.24 23.28
N ILE A 140 4.63 10.20 21.95
CA ILE A 140 5.79 10.17 21.04
C ILE A 140 6.10 11.59 20.58
N GLU A 141 7.36 12.01 20.72
CA GLU A 141 7.82 13.25 20.11
C GLU A 141 7.96 13.05 18.61
N SER A 142 7.51 14.01 17.80
CA SER A 142 7.62 13.84 16.35
C SER A 142 7.71 15.15 15.58
N GLU A 143 8.29 15.06 14.40
CA GLU A 143 8.37 16.15 13.43
C GLU A 143 8.21 15.59 12.01
N ALA A 144 7.86 16.45 11.05
CA ALA A 144 7.77 16.07 9.64
C ALA A 144 8.74 16.89 8.79
N ASN A 145 9.56 16.21 7.99
CA ASN A 145 10.32 16.83 6.92
C ASN A 145 9.45 16.87 5.65
N ILE A 146 9.10 18.08 5.23
CA ILE A 146 8.34 18.30 3.99
C ILE A 146 9.31 18.56 2.85
N VAL A 147 9.38 17.62 1.90
CA VAL A 147 10.34 17.63 0.80
C VAL A 147 9.66 17.38 -0.54
N ASP A 148 10.33 17.67 -1.65
CA ASP A 148 9.81 17.35 -2.99
C ASP A 148 9.85 15.83 -3.27
N ARG A 149 9.11 15.39 -4.29
CA ARG A 149 9.01 13.99 -4.72
C ARG A 149 10.36 13.32 -4.92
N ARG A 150 11.30 14.00 -5.60
CA ARG A 150 12.59 13.41 -5.96
C ARG A 150 13.40 13.17 -4.69
N THR A 151 13.42 14.15 -3.81
CA THR A 151 14.10 14.06 -2.50
C THR A 151 13.47 12.95 -1.65
N ALA A 152 12.14 12.91 -1.50
CA ALA A 152 11.46 11.85 -0.75
C ALA A 152 11.79 10.46 -1.29
N SER A 153 11.71 10.27 -2.61
CA SER A 153 12.00 8.98 -3.26
C SER A 153 13.46 8.56 -3.06
N GLY A 154 14.39 9.51 -3.12
CA GLY A 154 15.81 9.26 -2.85
C GLY A 154 16.04 8.83 -1.40
N MET A 155 15.44 9.55 -0.44
CA MET A 155 15.55 9.21 0.99
C MET A 155 14.93 7.85 1.30
N VAL A 156 13.77 7.50 0.76
CA VAL A 156 13.04 6.28 1.17
C VAL A 156 13.55 5.03 0.46
N TYR A 157 13.78 5.10 -0.85
CA TYR A 157 14.08 3.90 -1.64
C TYR A 157 15.56 3.70 -1.96
N THR A 158 16.38 4.73 -1.77
CA THR A 158 17.81 4.68 -2.13
C THR A 158 18.76 4.96 -0.97
N SER A 159 18.25 5.13 0.25
CA SER A 159 19.06 5.21 1.46
C SER A 159 18.87 3.98 2.35
N ASP A 160 19.80 3.78 3.28
CA ASP A 160 19.68 2.73 4.28
C ASP A 160 18.74 3.21 5.40
N PRO A 161 17.60 2.55 5.64
CA PRO A 161 16.71 2.92 6.74
C PRO A 161 17.39 2.78 8.12
N SER A 162 18.50 2.02 8.22
CA SER A 162 19.31 1.95 9.44
C SER A 162 19.98 3.28 9.82
N SER A 163 20.04 4.24 8.89
CA SER A 163 20.53 5.60 9.16
C SER A 163 19.59 6.45 10.02
N TYR A 164 18.35 5.98 10.24
CA TYR A 164 17.35 6.62 11.10
C TYR A 164 17.01 8.09 10.73
N GLN A 165 17.18 8.46 9.45
CA GLN A 165 16.86 9.80 8.94
C GLN A 165 15.35 10.06 8.81
N TRP A 166 14.55 8.99 8.82
CA TRP A 166 13.11 9.00 8.74
C TRP A 166 12.57 7.70 9.34
N ASN A 167 11.30 7.72 9.74
CA ASN A 167 10.62 6.60 10.39
C ASN A 167 9.33 6.19 9.67
N PHE A 168 8.65 7.15 9.05
CA PHE A 168 7.53 6.89 8.16
C PHE A 168 7.53 7.88 7.00
N TYR A 169 6.84 7.49 5.92
CA TYR A 169 6.63 8.33 4.75
C TYR A 169 5.18 8.19 4.30
N THR A 170 4.52 9.33 4.07
CA THR A 170 3.18 9.34 3.46
C THR A 170 3.30 9.04 1.97
N GLU A 171 2.95 7.82 1.57
CA GLU A 171 3.08 7.34 0.19
C GLU A 171 1.76 7.44 -0.59
N GLY A 172 1.86 7.33 -1.92
CA GLY A 172 0.70 7.29 -2.79
C GLY A 172 1.06 6.65 -4.13
N TRP A 173 0.14 5.86 -4.67
CA TRP A 173 0.30 5.09 -5.90
C TRP A 173 -0.82 5.41 -6.88
N VAL A 174 -0.48 5.44 -8.17
CA VAL A 174 -1.47 5.67 -9.23
C VAL A 174 -2.08 4.34 -9.63
N SER A 175 -3.42 4.27 -9.63
CA SER A 175 -4.14 3.19 -10.29
C SER A 175 -4.33 3.52 -11.77
N SER A 176 -4.08 2.55 -12.65
CA SER A 176 -4.07 2.76 -14.11
C SER A 176 -5.31 2.20 -14.82
N THR A 177 -6.02 1.25 -14.20
CA THR A 177 -7.26 0.65 -14.70
C THR A 177 -7.87 -0.25 -13.61
N ASN A 178 -9.15 -0.60 -13.74
CA ASN A 178 -9.77 -1.65 -12.95
C ASN A 178 -9.20 -3.03 -13.33
N VAL A 179 -8.68 -3.77 -12.34
CA VAL A 179 -8.11 -5.11 -12.53
C VAL A 179 -8.74 -6.07 -11.52
N LYS A 180 -9.67 -6.92 -11.97
CA LYS A 180 -10.31 -7.93 -11.10
C LYS A 180 -9.28 -8.88 -10.49
N PHE A 181 -8.40 -9.47 -11.29
CA PHE A 181 -7.39 -10.42 -10.83
C PHE A 181 -6.00 -9.79 -10.77
N SER A 182 -5.82 -8.79 -9.89
CA SER A 182 -4.52 -8.15 -9.73
C SER A 182 -3.51 -9.10 -9.07
N ILE A 183 -2.34 -9.25 -9.69
CA ILE A 183 -1.25 -10.05 -9.15
C ILE A 183 -0.31 -9.23 -8.24
N SER A 184 -0.53 -7.92 -8.10
CA SER A 184 0.42 -7.02 -7.45
C SER A 184 0.04 -6.61 -6.02
N ARG A 185 -1.22 -6.77 -5.59
CA ARG A 185 -1.73 -6.16 -4.34
C ARG A 185 -0.99 -6.61 -3.10
N ILE A 186 -0.77 -7.91 -2.93
CA ILE A 186 -0.04 -8.40 -1.75
C ILE A 186 1.47 -8.16 -1.90
N ILE A 187 2.04 -8.51 -3.05
CA ILE A 187 3.50 -8.39 -3.28
C ILE A 187 3.99 -6.93 -3.18
N GLN A 188 3.24 -5.96 -3.69
CA GLN A 188 3.63 -4.55 -3.70
C GLN A 188 3.50 -3.87 -2.33
N TYR A 189 2.49 -4.25 -1.54
CA TYR A 189 2.09 -3.45 -0.38
C TYR A 189 2.34 -4.15 0.95
N TYR A 190 2.26 -5.48 1.01
CA TYR A 190 2.38 -6.23 2.26
C TYR A 190 3.55 -7.22 2.28
N SER A 191 4.28 -7.37 1.17
CA SER A 191 5.48 -8.21 1.13
C SER A 191 6.77 -7.40 1.30
N SER A 192 7.84 -8.08 1.68
CA SER A 192 9.19 -7.52 1.71
C SER A 192 9.84 -7.41 0.32
N ILE A 193 9.18 -7.93 -0.72
CA ILE A 193 9.77 -8.16 -2.05
C ILE A 193 9.75 -6.89 -2.90
N TRP A 194 8.62 -6.17 -2.92
CA TRP A 194 8.44 -4.97 -3.75
C TRP A 194 8.14 -3.74 -2.90
N TYR A 195 8.86 -2.65 -3.17
CA TYR A 195 8.65 -1.34 -2.55
C TYR A 195 8.66 -1.31 -1.01
N ALA A 196 9.20 -2.36 -0.38
CA ALA A 196 9.60 -2.32 1.02
C ALA A 196 10.89 -1.50 1.19
N PRO A 197 11.02 -0.66 2.22
CA PRO A 197 12.28 -0.06 2.63
C PRO A 197 13.37 -1.10 2.82
N GLY A 198 14.62 -0.67 2.62
CA GLY A 198 15.78 -1.56 2.72
C GLY A 198 16.23 -2.16 1.38
N PHE A 199 15.91 -1.53 0.25
CA PHE A 199 16.59 -1.88 -1.02
C PHE A 199 18.10 -1.61 -0.96
N VAL A 200 18.52 -0.64 -0.16
CA VAL A 200 19.91 -0.30 0.14
C VAL A 200 20.18 -0.54 1.62
N GLY A 201 21.34 -1.12 1.95
CA GLY A 201 21.76 -1.33 3.34
C GLY A 201 20.97 -2.43 4.05
N TRP A 202 20.23 -2.07 5.11
CA TRP A 202 19.43 -3.00 5.92
C TRP A 202 18.48 -3.86 5.06
N LYS A 203 18.30 -5.13 5.45
CA LYS A 203 17.48 -6.11 4.74
C LYS A 203 16.54 -6.83 5.68
N TRP A 204 15.34 -7.10 5.18
CA TRP A 204 14.42 -8.06 5.75
C TRP A 204 15.10 -9.42 5.85
N SER A 205 15.22 -9.93 7.07
CA SER A 205 15.73 -11.27 7.33
C SER A 205 15.22 -11.76 8.67
N PRO A 206 15.11 -13.07 8.91
CA PRO A 206 14.70 -13.59 10.21
C PRO A 206 15.58 -13.13 11.38
N LYS A 207 16.79 -12.64 11.12
CA LYS A 207 17.69 -12.10 12.15
C LYS A 207 17.32 -10.70 12.64
N ASN A 208 16.72 -9.90 11.76
CA ASN A 208 16.49 -8.47 12.00
C ASN A 208 15.01 -8.08 11.83
N THR A 209 14.16 -9.01 11.39
CA THR A 209 12.74 -8.78 11.19
C THR A 209 11.96 -10.06 11.46
N GLU A 210 11.11 -9.99 12.47
CA GLU A 210 10.07 -10.97 12.70
C GLU A 210 8.89 -10.66 11.77
N ARG A 211 8.53 -11.63 10.93
CA ARG A 211 7.38 -11.55 10.03
C ARG A 211 6.23 -12.29 10.67
N VAL A 212 5.05 -11.69 10.60
CA VAL A 212 3.81 -12.31 11.06
C VAL A 212 3.52 -13.56 10.25
N THR A 213 3.23 -14.65 10.94
CA THR A 213 2.72 -15.88 10.35
C THR A 213 1.21 -15.88 10.22
N LEU A 214 0.68 -16.70 9.33
CA LEU A 214 -0.75 -16.93 9.21
C LEU A 214 -1.36 -17.46 10.53
N GLU A 215 -0.65 -18.35 11.23
CA GLU A 215 -1.12 -18.91 12.50
C GLU A 215 -1.41 -17.82 13.53
N GLU A 216 -0.51 -16.84 13.67
CA GLU A 216 -0.69 -15.72 14.58
C GLU A 216 -1.95 -14.90 14.24
N VAL A 217 -2.19 -14.67 12.94
CA VAL A 217 -3.35 -13.91 12.47
C VAL A 217 -4.65 -14.66 12.76
N LEU A 218 -4.72 -15.95 12.42
CA LEU A 218 -5.94 -16.73 12.64
C LEU A 218 -6.24 -16.87 14.13
N LYS A 219 -5.21 -17.03 14.98
CA LYS A 219 -5.39 -17.00 16.43
C LYS A 219 -5.83 -15.64 16.93
N TYR A 220 -5.29 -14.54 16.40
CA TYR A 220 -5.74 -13.20 16.78
C TYR A 220 -7.22 -12.98 16.45
N LEU A 221 -7.63 -13.28 15.22
CA LEU A 221 -9.00 -13.10 14.76
C LEU A 221 -10.01 -14.07 15.38
N GLY A 222 -9.53 -15.22 15.87
CA GLY A 222 -10.35 -16.28 16.44
C GLY A 222 -10.27 -16.42 17.96
N ASP A 223 -9.72 -15.44 18.68
CA ASP A 223 -9.51 -15.50 20.13
C ASP A 223 -8.76 -16.78 20.59
N GLY A 224 -7.74 -17.16 19.82
CA GLY A 224 -6.91 -18.36 20.00
C GLY A 224 -7.40 -19.59 19.23
N ASP A 225 -8.59 -19.57 18.63
CA ASP A 225 -9.15 -20.65 17.82
C ASP A 225 -8.93 -20.40 16.32
N ILE A 226 -8.13 -21.25 15.69
CA ILE A 226 -7.81 -21.14 14.26
C ILE A 226 -9.05 -21.23 13.38
N GLN A 227 -10.02 -22.09 13.70
CA GLN A 227 -11.22 -22.26 12.88
C GLN A 227 -12.09 -21.01 12.93
N LYS A 228 -12.23 -20.38 14.10
CA LYS A 228 -12.94 -19.09 14.20
C LYS A 228 -12.23 -17.99 13.39
N GLY A 229 -10.90 -17.98 13.37
CA GLY A 229 -10.13 -17.07 12.51
C GLY A 229 -10.38 -17.30 11.03
N ILE A 230 -10.48 -18.57 10.59
CA ILE A 230 -10.86 -18.93 9.22
C ILE A 230 -12.27 -18.42 8.90
N ASP A 231 -13.23 -18.67 9.79
CA ASP A 231 -14.63 -18.29 9.62
C ASP A 231 -14.77 -16.76 9.56
N ALA A 232 -14.04 -16.02 10.39
CA ALA A 232 -14.04 -14.56 10.40
C ALA A 232 -13.56 -13.96 9.05
N LEU A 233 -12.61 -14.61 8.39
CA LEU A 233 -12.10 -14.16 7.09
C LEU A 233 -13.04 -14.49 5.92
N GLY A 234 -14.02 -15.38 6.10
CA GLY A 234 -14.96 -15.77 5.05
C GLY A 234 -14.27 -16.44 3.86
N LEU A 235 -13.39 -17.43 4.12
CA LEU A 235 -12.67 -18.17 3.09
C LEU A 235 -13.59 -19.12 2.31
N ASP A 236 -13.34 -19.31 1.02
CA ASP A 236 -14.16 -20.12 0.11
C ASP A 236 -13.54 -21.50 -0.15
N TYR A 237 -12.21 -21.58 -0.26
CA TYR A 237 -11.47 -22.83 -0.51
C TYR A 237 -10.86 -23.42 0.76
N TYR A 238 -10.18 -22.60 1.57
CA TYR A 238 -9.46 -23.00 2.79
C TYR A 238 -10.34 -22.93 4.04
N THR A 239 -11.53 -23.52 3.96
CA THR A 239 -12.59 -23.42 4.98
C THR A 239 -12.37 -24.22 6.26
N THR A 240 -11.31 -25.03 6.35
CA THR A 240 -11.06 -25.91 7.50
C THR A 240 -9.61 -25.86 7.96
N THR A 241 -9.39 -26.09 9.25
CA THR A 241 -8.05 -26.21 9.84
C THR A 241 -7.16 -27.19 9.07
N ASP A 242 -7.68 -28.36 8.69
CA ASP A 242 -6.91 -29.38 7.95
C ASP A 242 -6.37 -28.86 6.60
N LYS A 243 -7.17 -28.06 5.88
CA LYS A 243 -6.76 -27.51 4.59
C LYS A 243 -5.72 -26.41 4.73
N ILE A 244 -5.81 -25.60 5.79
CA ILE A 244 -4.92 -24.45 5.99
C ILE A 244 -3.65 -24.83 6.77
N GLN A 245 -3.63 -25.97 7.45
CA GLN A 245 -2.50 -26.49 8.24
C GLN A 245 -1.14 -26.36 7.53
N PRO A 246 -0.99 -26.69 6.23
CA PRO A 246 0.30 -26.58 5.54
C PRO A 246 0.79 -25.13 5.36
N LEU A 247 -0.10 -24.15 5.52
CA LEU A 247 0.14 -22.73 5.27
C LEU A 247 0.33 -21.92 6.55
N LEU A 248 0.19 -22.52 7.74
CA LEU A 248 0.17 -21.79 9.01
C LEU A 248 1.45 -20.99 9.28
N ASN A 249 2.61 -21.48 8.85
CA ASN A 249 3.90 -20.79 8.99
C ASN A 249 4.17 -19.78 7.86
N TRP A 250 3.24 -19.62 6.90
CA TRP A 250 3.44 -18.70 5.79
C TRP A 250 3.28 -17.26 6.22
N THR A 251 4.02 -16.40 5.54
CA THR A 251 3.97 -14.95 5.69
C THR A 251 3.28 -14.32 4.47
N ALA A 252 3.08 -12.99 4.49
CA ALA A 252 2.59 -12.27 3.33
C ALA A 252 3.50 -12.45 2.08
N ASP A 253 4.79 -12.75 2.25
CA ASP A 253 5.72 -12.99 1.13
C ASP A 253 5.37 -14.30 0.41
N ASP A 254 5.03 -15.35 1.15
CA ASP A 254 4.69 -16.64 0.55
C ASP A 254 3.41 -16.56 -0.28
N PHE A 255 2.37 -15.92 0.26
CA PHE A 255 1.12 -15.65 -0.47
C PHE A 255 1.36 -14.74 -1.68
N ALA A 256 2.16 -13.68 -1.51
CA ALA A 256 2.55 -12.79 -2.60
C ALA A 256 3.22 -13.54 -3.75
N VAL A 257 4.13 -14.47 -3.46
CA VAL A 257 4.81 -15.27 -4.50
C VAL A 257 3.82 -16.18 -5.23
N VAL A 258 2.91 -16.87 -4.54
CA VAL A 258 1.92 -17.71 -5.25
C VAL A 258 1.00 -16.88 -6.14
N ILE A 259 0.50 -15.74 -5.65
CA ILE A 259 -0.36 -14.83 -6.42
C ILE A 259 0.39 -14.29 -7.66
N TYR A 260 1.66 -13.91 -7.49
CA TYR A 260 2.45 -13.26 -8.53
C TYR A 260 3.02 -14.25 -9.57
N ALA A 261 3.59 -15.36 -9.10
CA ALA A 261 4.30 -16.34 -9.92
C ALA A 261 3.44 -17.56 -10.31
N GLY A 262 2.29 -17.75 -9.66
CA GLY A 262 1.38 -18.87 -9.89
C GLY A 262 1.67 -20.10 -9.04
N GLU A 263 2.84 -20.18 -8.38
CA GLU A 263 3.20 -21.27 -7.48
C GLU A 263 4.29 -20.87 -6.47
N ASN A 264 4.29 -21.50 -5.29
CA ASN A 264 5.35 -21.42 -4.27
C ASN A 264 5.23 -22.64 -3.35
N ASN A 265 6.35 -23.22 -2.92
CA ASN A 265 6.38 -24.34 -1.95
C ASN A 265 5.36 -25.46 -2.27
N ASP A 266 5.34 -25.92 -3.53
CA ASP A 266 4.43 -26.95 -4.07
C ASP A 266 2.92 -26.61 -4.05
N VAL A 267 2.55 -25.38 -3.69
CA VAL A 267 1.19 -24.88 -3.76
C VAL A 267 1.01 -24.07 -5.04
N LYS A 268 -0.02 -24.42 -5.82
CA LYS A 268 -0.34 -23.77 -7.10
C LYS A 268 -1.61 -22.93 -7.01
N MET A 269 -1.59 -21.81 -7.73
CA MET A 269 -2.77 -21.00 -8.00
C MET A 269 -3.55 -21.61 -9.18
N ASP A 270 -4.44 -22.55 -8.88
CA ASP A 270 -5.13 -23.36 -9.90
C ASP A 270 -6.65 -23.11 -9.99
N ASN A 271 -7.22 -22.26 -9.13
CA ASN A 271 -8.63 -21.87 -9.19
C ASN A 271 -8.87 -20.47 -8.58
N GLU A 272 -10.05 -19.90 -8.88
CA GLU A 272 -10.44 -18.54 -8.46
C GLU A 272 -10.65 -18.43 -6.94
N ASP A 273 -11.24 -19.43 -6.28
CA ASP A 273 -11.50 -19.40 -4.84
C ASP A 273 -10.18 -19.33 -4.04
N LYS A 274 -9.17 -20.12 -4.45
CA LYS A 274 -7.82 -20.03 -3.89
C LYS A 274 -7.20 -18.65 -4.10
N TYR A 275 -7.43 -18.03 -5.26
CA TYR A 275 -6.91 -16.70 -5.54
C TYR A 275 -7.46 -15.66 -4.57
N TRP A 276 -8.78 -15.70 -4.34
CA TRP A 276 -9.41 -14.76 -3.42
C TRP A 276 -9.09 -15.06 -1.97
N ASP A 277 -9.05 -16.33 -1.56
CA ASP A 277 -8.57 -16.71 -0.23
C ASP A 277 -7.14 -16.23 0.02
N PHE A 278 -6.23 -16.39 -0.94
CA PHE A 278 -4.85 -15.93 -0.76
C PHE A 278 -4.74 -14.41 -0.68
N ASN A 279 -5.62 -13.68 -1.38
CA ASN A 279 -5.71 -12.23 -1.22
C ASN A 279 -6.29 -11.85 0.15
N ARG A 280 -7.29 -12.57 0.67
CA ARG A 280 -7.83 -12.35 2.02
C ARG A 280 -6.75 -12.63 3.08
N LEU A 281 -6.09 -13.78 3.01
CA LEU A 281 -5.02 -14.20 3.93
C LEU A 281 -3.83 -13.22 3.89
N GLY A 282 -3.36 -12.86 2.69
CA GLY A 282 -2.26 -11.89 2.54
C GLY A 282 -2.65 -10.49 3.02
N THR A 283 -3.90 -10.07 2.83
CA THR A 283 -4.42 -8.78 3.35
C THR A 283 -4.54 -8.82 4.87
N ALA A 284 -5.02 -9.92 5.44
CA ALA A 284 -5.14 -10.06 6.89
C ALA A 284 -3.78 -9.99 7.59
N ILE A 285 -2.77 -10.72 7.06
CA ILE A 285 -1.38 -10.60 7.52
C ILE A 285 -0.87 -9.18 7.37
N GLY A 286 -1.12 -8.55 6.22
CA GLY A 286 -0.70 -7.17 5.95
C GLY A 286 -1.26 -6.14 6.94
N ILE A 287 -2.56 -6.26 7.26
CA ILE A 287 -3.24 -5.43 8.26
C ILE A 287 -2.65 -5.69 9.66
N TYR A 288 -2.50 -6.95 10.07
CA TYR A 288 -1.99 -7.27 11.41
C TYR A 288 -0.51 -6.91 11.60
N GLU A 289 0.31 -7.11 10.57
CA GLU A 289 1.71 -6.70 10.56
C GLU A 289 1.82 -5.16 10.52
N SER A 290 0.84 -4.49 9.90
CA SER A 290 0.74 -3.02 9.77
C SER A 290 2.05 -2.40 9.27
N TYR A 291 2.72 -3.09 8.36
CA TYR A 291 3.87 -2.52 7.66
C TYR A 291 3.46 -1.30 6.80
N ARG A 292 2.20 -1.28 6.34
CA ARG A 292 1.53 -0.12 5.73
C ARG A 292 0.16 0.11 6.37
N VAL A 293 -0.16 1.37 6.62
CA VAL A 293 -1.48 1.83 7.08
C VAL A 293 -2.12 2.59 5.92
N PHE A 294 -3.15 2.00 5.30
CA PHE A 294 -3.91 2.68 4.25
C PHE A 294 -4.86 3.68 4.91
N LEU A 295 -4.97 4.87 4.33
CA LEU A 295 -5.75 5.97 4.90
C LEU A 295 -6.86 6.44 3.97
N TYR A 296 -6.54 6.64 2.70
CA TYR A 296 -7.45 7.22 1.73
C TYR A 296 -7.18 6.71 0.32
N GLU A 297 -8.23 6.77 -0.51
CA GLU A 297 -8.15 6.70 -1.97
C GLU A 297 -8.48 8.08 -2.54
N ASN A 298 -7.68 8.55 -3.50
CA ASN A 298 -7.87 9.88 -4.09
C ASN A 298 -8.88 9.82 -5.24
N TRP A 299 -9.82 10.77 -5.27
CA TRP A 299 -10.73 10.93 -6.39
C TRP A 299 -10.34 12.17 -7.19
N GLU A 300 -9.72 11.93 -8.35
CA GLU A 300 -9.34 13.00 -9.26
C GLU A 300 -10.46 13.30 -10.28
N PHE A 301 -10.65 14.59 -10.54
CA PHE A 301 -11.60 15.06 -11.54
C PHE A 301 -10.89 15.40 -12.83
N TYR A 302 -11.39 14.86 -13.94
CA TYR A 302 -10.90 15.21 -15.26
C TYR A 302 -11.79 16.25 -15.94
N ALA A 303 -11.22 17.42 -16.24
CA ALA A 303 -11.90 18.42 -17.06
C ALA A 303 -11.86 18.02 -18.54
N VAL A 304 -13.05 17.88 -19.16
CA VAL A 304 -13.18 17.55 -20.59
C VAL A 304 -13.83 18.71 -21.33
N ASN A 305 -13.23 19.14 -22.44
CA ASN A 305 -13.83 20.17 -23.30
C ASN A 305 -15.16 19.65 -23.86
N LYS A 306 -16.22 20.48 -23.86
CA LYS A 306 -17.56 20.10 -24.39
C LYS A 306 -17.54 19.59 -25.84
N ARG A 307 -16.50 19.95 -26.62
CA ARG A 307 -16.27 19.44 -27.98
C ARG A 307 -15.81 17.99 -28.04
N VAL A 308 -15.47 17.39 -26.91
CA VAL A 308 -14.99 16.00 -26.81
C VAL A 308 -16.00 15.19 -26.02
N LYS A 309 -16.49 14.12 -26.64
CA LYS A 309 -17.32 13.10 -26.00
C LYS A 309 -16.48 11.85 -25.75
N ILE A 310 -16.46 11.39 -24.51
CA ILE A 310 -15.79 10.15 -24.09
C ILE A 310 -16.88 9.12 -23.81
N ASN A 311 -16.81 7.95 -24.46
CA ASN A 311 -17.88 6.94 -24.36
C ASN A 311 -17.59 5.85 -23.32
N ILE A 312 -16.31 5.67 -22.96
CA ILE A 312 -15.86 4.66 -22.01
C ILE A 312 -15.01 5.37 -20.97
N VAL A 313 -15.36 5.19 -19.70
CA VAL A 313 -14.64 5.71 -18.54
C VAL A 313 -14.33 4.51 -17.65
N ASP A 314 -13.07 4.38 -17.23
CA ASP A 314 -12.69 3.32 -16.30
C ASP A 314 -13.18 3.69 -14.89
N PRO A 315 -13.82 2.78 -14.14
CA PRO A 315 -14.40 3.08 -12.84
C PRO A 315 -13.36 3.37 -11.75
N VAL A 316 -12.08 3.11 -12.01
CA VAL A 316 -10.97 3.29 -11.05
C VAL A 316 -10.05 4.41 -11.51
N ALA A 317 -9.58 4.35 -12.75
CA ALA A 317 -8.62 5.32 -13.29
C ALA A 317 -9.28 6.50 -14.03
N GLY A 318 -10.61 6.50 -14.16
CA GLY A 318 -11.34 7.56 -14.85
C GLY A 318 -10.85 7.72 -16.30
N LEU A 319 -10.34 8.91 -16.62
CA LEU A 319 -9.83 9.20 -17.96
C LEU A 319 -8.34 8.89 -18.17
N ALA A 320 -7.59 8.53 -17.11
CA ALA A 320 -6.20 8.09 -17.26
C ALA A 320 -6.09 6.69 -17.90
N ALA A 321 -7.16 5.89 -17.87
CA ALA A 321 -7.17 4.62 -18.56
C ALA A 321 -7.07 4.79 -20.08
N SER A 322 -6.29 3.91 -20.73
CA SER A 322 -6.08 3.99 -22.18
C SER A 322 -7.38 3.87 -23.01
N TRP A 323 -8.41 3.21 -22.46
CA TRP A 323 -9.73 3.06 -23.06
C TRP A 323 -10.46 4.40 -23.22
N SER A 324 -10.26 5.32 -22.28
CA SER A 324 -10.93 6.62 -22.26
C SER A 324 -10.51 7.46 -23.46
N LEU A 325 -9.21 7.53 -23.75
CA LEU A 325 -8.69 8.22 -24.93
C LEU A 325 -9.11 7.54 -26.24
N ARG A 326 -9.11 6.20 -26.28
CA ARG A 326 -9.55 5.44 -27.48
C ARG A 326 -11.03 5.61 -27.79
N SER A 327 -11.84 5.93 -26.79
CA SER A 327 -13.28 6.14 -26.94
C SER A 327 -13.66 7.60 -27.19
N ALA A 328 -12.69 8.52 -27.17
CA ALA A 328 -12.90 9.95 -27.35
C ALA A 328 -13.25 10.28 -28.81
N LYS A 329 -14.26 11.13 -29.01
CA LYS A 329 -14.69 11.60 -30.33
C LYS A 329 -15.18 13.05 -30.26
N PRO A 330 -15.14 13.80 -31.38
CA PRO A 330 -15.80 15.09 -31.43
C PRO A 330 -17.29 14.96 -31.10
N THR A 331 -17.81 15.89 -30.32
CA THR A 331 -19.25 16.09 -30.13
C THR A 331 -19.78 16.72 -31.42
N THR A 332 -20.04 15.92 -32.46
CA THR A 332 -20.56 16.42 -33.73
C THR A 332 -21.87 17.18 -33.49
N SER A 333 -21.90 18.49 -33.79
CA SER A 333 -23.16 19.17 -34.11
C SER A 333 -23.48 18.80 -35.55
N THR A 334 -24.40 17.87 -35.77
CA THR A 334 -24.88 17.58 -37.12
C THR A 334 -25.56 18.84 -37.65
N THR A 335 -24.86 19.65 -38.45
CA THR A 335 -25.51 20.45 -39.47
C THR A 335 -25.42 19.59 -40.72
N GLU A 336 -26.49 18.88 -41.03
CA GLU A 336 -26.62 18.20 -42.32
C GLU A 336 -26.53 19.26 -43.41
N THR A 337 -25.36 19.42 -44.01
CA THR A 337 -25.26 20.06 -45.32
C THR A 337 -25.27 18.93 -46.32
N THR A 338 -26.44 18.66 -46.87
CA THR A 338 -26.61 17.75 -47.99
C THR A 338 -25.86 18.34 -49.19
N SER A 339 -24.64 17.89 -49.42
CA SER A 339 -23.92 18.17 -50.67
C SER A 339 -23.99 16.91 -51.53
N SER A 340 -24.87 16.94 -52.53
CA SER A 340 -24.87 16.00 -53.64
C SER A 340 -23.56 16.19 -54.42
N THR A 341 -22.71 15.16 -54.48
CA THR A 341 -21.56 15.14 -55.38
C THR A 341 -21.72 13.98 -56.35
N GLU A 342 -21.96 14.34 -57.62
CA GLU A 342 -21.84 13.44 -58.77
C GLU A 342 -20.45 12.80 -58.82
N THR A 343 -20.45 11.52 -59.18
CA THR A 343 -19.27 10.69 -59.36
C THR A 343 -18.49 11.14 -60.60
N THR A 344 -17.19 11.35 -60.47
CA THR A 344 -16.27 11.15 -61.61
C THR A 344 -14.98 10.53 -61.13
N SER A 345 -14.76 9.32 -61.63
CA SER A 345 -13.61 8.46 -61.42
C SER A 345 -12.40 9.00 -62.18
N THR A 346 -11.26 9.17 -61.51
CA THR A 346 -9.96 9.08 -62.20
C THR A 346 -8.94 8.44 -61.28
N THR A 347 -8.37 7.35 -61.77
CA THR A 347 -7.28 6.57 -61.19
C THR A 347 -5.95 7.20 -61.56
N GLU A 348 -5.09 7.52 -60.60
CA GLU A 348 -3.65 7.61 -60.84
C GLU A 348 -2.87 7.08 -59.64
N THR A 349 -1.81 6.34 -59.97
CA THR A 349 -0.95 5.56 -59.09
C THR A 349 0.35 6.32 -58.83
N THR A 350 0.96 6.00 -57.68
CA THR A 350 2.41 5.94 -57.38
C THR A 350 3.07 7.09 -56.63
N SER A 351 3.63 6.71 -55.48
CA SER A 351 5.04 6.80 -55.10
C SER A 351 5.38 7.64 -53.86
N SER A 352 6.30 7.05 -53.11
CA SER A 352 6.85 7.35 -51.79
C SER A 352 7.58 8.68 -51.68
N THR A 353 7.58 9.26 -50.47
CA THR A 353 8.75 10.00 -49.94
C THR A 353 8.73 9.93 -48.42
N GLU A 354 9.86 9.48 -47.85
CA GLU A 354 10.19 9.55 -46.43
C GLU A 354 10.35 10.99 -45.97
N THR A 355 9.96 11.30 -44.73
CA THR A 355 10.52 12.46 -44.04
C THR A 355 10.70 12.15 -42.57
N THR A 356 11.95 12.27 -42.17
CA THR A 356 12.45 12.32 -40.80
C THR A 356 11.85 13.49 -40.03
N THR A 357 11.40 13.23 -38.80
CA THR A 357 11.38 14.25 -37.74
C THR A 357 11.54 13.56 -36.39
N GLU A 358 12.58 13.96 -35.68
CA GLU A 358 12.84 13.69 -34.27
C GLU A 358 11.62 14.11 -33.42
N GLY A 359 11.16 13.19 -32.58
CA GLY A 359 10.15 13.45 -31.56
C GLY A 359 10.67 13.01 -30.21
N GLY A 360 11.05 13.99 -29.37
CA GLY A 360 11.50 13.77 -28.00
C GLY A 360 10.42 13.09 -27.15
N ILE A 361 10.81 11.99 -26.52
CA ILE A 361 9.97 11.22 -25.60
C ILE A 361 10.04 11.89 -24.23
N CYS A 362 9.00 12.65 -23.89
CA CYS A 362 8.67 12.97 -22.51
C CYS A 362 7.72 11.88 -22.01
N GLY A 363 8.26 10.93 -21.24
CA GLY A 363 7.52 9.85 -20.60
C GLY A 363 8.27 9.42 -19.34
N PRO A 364 7.57 9.08 -18.23
CA PRO A 364 8.20 8.89 -16.93
C PRO A 364 9.10 7.65 -16.96
N ALA A 365 10.37 7.84 -16.62
CA ALA A 365 11.32 6.77 -16.37
C ALA A 365 10.84 5.93 -15.19
N ALA A 366 10.13 4.85 -15.49
CA ALA A 366 10.04 3.69 -14.63
C ALA A 366 11.40 2.99 -14.67
N ILE A 367 11.93 2.68 -13.49
CA ILE A 367 13.10 1.84 -13.29
C ILE A 367 12.80 0.46 -13.89
N LEU A 368 13.20 0.25 -15.14
CA LEU A 368 13.26 -1.05 -15.80
C LEU A 368 14.47 -1.84 -15.26
N ALA A 369 14.44 -2.22 -13.99
CA ALA A 369 15.44 -3.10 -13.39
C ALA A 369 14.86 -4.34 -12.70
N LEU A 370 13.53 -4.56 -12.73
CA LEU A 370 12.89 -5.70 -12.04
C LEU A 370 12.20 -6.71 -12.98
N ALA A 371 12.47 -6.67 -14.28
CA ALA A 371 12.00 -7.69 -15.22
C ALA A 371 12.92 -8.94 -15.32
N VAL A 372 14.02 -9.01 -14.54
CA VAL A 372 15.04 -10.09 -14.69
C VAL A 372 14.89 -11.22 -13.65
N ILE A 373 14.06 -11.07 -12.63
CA ILE A 373 13.91 -12.10 -11.58
C ILE A 373 13.28 -13.42 -12.07
N PRO A 374 12.32 -13.46 -13.03
CA PRO A 374 11.77 -14.74 -13.50
C PRO A 374 12.75 -15.57 -14.35
N LEU A 375 13.86 -14.99 -14.82
CA LEU A 375 14.82 -15.65 -15.70
C LEU A 375 15.95 -16.38 -14.94
N LEU A 376 16.22 -16.01 -13.69
CA LEU A 376 17.27 -16.63 -12.88
C LEU A 376 16.80 -17.88 -12.13
N LEU A 377 15.50 -18.01 -11.84
CA LEU A 377 14.94 -19.19 -11.18
C LEU A 377 14.69 -20.38 -12.12
N ARG A 378 14.79 -20.18 -13.44
CA ARG A 378 14.57 -21.24 -14.45
C ARG A 378 15.85 -21.98 -14.87
N LYS A 379 17.02 -21.64 -14.31
CA LYS A 379 18.33 -22.20 -14.70
C LYS A 379 19.04 -23.04 -13.63
N ARG A 380 18.32 -23.53 -12.63
CA ARG A 380 18.81 -24.60 -11.74
C ARG A 380 17.79 -25.73 -11.66
N LYS A 381 17.81 -26.58 -12.68
CA LYS A 381 17.50 -28.01 -12.57
C LYS A 381 18.74 -28.77 -13.01
#